data_AF-A0A520IRE5-F1
#
_entry.id   AF-A0A520IRE5-F1
#
_cell.length_a   1.000
_cell.length_b   1.000
_cell.length_c   1.000
_cell.angle_alpha   90.00
_cell.angle_beta   90.00
_cell.angle_gamma   90.00
#
_symmetry.space_group_name_H-M   'P 1'
#
loop_
_entity.id
_entity.type
_entity.pdbx_description
1 polymer ?
#
loop_
_entity_poly.entity_id
_entity_poly.type
_entity_poly.pdbx_seq_one_letter_code
_entity_poly.pdbx_strand_id
1 'polypeptide(L)'
;MITAIREVRRAKGMTLEEVGRACVPPTTAQTVGRLETGTRTVSVGWLNRIADALGVASADLVKLPDRADLPVAALLDATGAHAPRRAAGCMRAGSVEQR
;
A
#
# COMPACT_ATOMS: atom_id res chain seq x y z
N MET A 1 3.85 -3.45 -9.83
CA MET A 1 3.74 -3.09 -8.40
C MET A 1 5.08 -3.39 -7.77
N ILE A 2 5.88 -2.37 -7.48
CA ILE A 2 7.11 -2.54 -6.68
C ILE A 2 6.68 -2.48 -5.22
N THR A 3 6.73 -3.61 -4.52
CA THR A 3 6.47 -3.65 -3.08
C THR A 3 7.71 -3.16 -2.33
N ALA A 4 7.53 -2.56 -1.15
CA ALA A 4 8.65 -2.14 -0.30
C ALA A 4 9.17 -3.28 0.62
N ILE A 5 8.65 -4.51 0.45
CA ILE A 5 8.92 -5.66 1.33
C ILE A 5 10.42 -5.89 1.53
N ARG A 6 11.20 -5.90 0.44
CA ARG A 6 12.65 -6.12 0.50
C ARG A 6 13.39 -5.03 1.27
N GLU A 7 12.96 -3.78 1.10
CA GLU A 7 13.58 -2.62 1.78
C GLU A 7 13.28 -2.68 3.28
N VAL A 8 12.02 -2.88 3.64
CA VAL A 8 11.57 -2.98 5.04
C VAL A 8 12.21 -4.17 5.74
N ARG A 9 12.25 -5.35 5.11
CA ARG A 9 12.92 -6.53 5.68
C ARG A 9 14.39 -6.26 5.97
N ARG A 10 15.11 -5.64 5.03
CA ARG A 10 16.53 -5.29 5.21
C ARG A 10 16.72 -4.27 6.34
N ALA A 11 15.84 -3.29 6.45
CA ALA A 11 15.87 -2.32 7.56
C ALA A 11 15.61 -2.99 8.92
N LYS A 12 14.78 -4.04 8.96
CA LYS A 12 14.56 -4.87 10.16
C LYS A 12 15.69 -5.87 10.43
N GLY A 13 16.68 -6.00 9.55
CA GLY A 13 17.79 -6.95 9.69
C GLY A 13 17.39 -8.42 9.57
N MET A 14 16.20 -8.72 9.03
CA MET A 14 15.69 -10.09 8.95
C MET A 14 16.11 -10.79 7.65
N THR A 15 16.40 -12.07 7.72
CA THR A 15 16.60 -12.97 6.58
C THR A 15 15.24 -13.40 5.98
N LEU A 16 15.25 -13.92 4.76
CA LEU A 16 14.02 -14.47 4.13
C LEU A 16 13.46 -15.65 4.92
N GLU A 17 14.33 -16.44 5.55
CA GLU A 17 13.94 -17.60 6.36
C GLU A 17 13.26 -17.16 7.66
N GLU A 18 13.81 -16.16 8.34
CA GLU A 18 13.20 -15.60 9.55
C GLU A 18 11.81 -15.01 9.29
N VAL A 19 11.64 -14.28 8.19
CA VAL A 19 10.31 -13.77 7.79
C VAL A 19 9.36 -14.93 7.47
N GLY A 20 9.84 -15.94 6.74
CA GLY A 20 9.04 -17.13 6.43
C GLY A 20 8.55 -17.86 7.68
N ARG A 21 9.42 -17.99 8.70
CA ARG A 21 9.08 -18.61 9.99
C ARG A 21 8.15 -17.73 10.84
N ALA A 22 8.28 -16.41 10.78
CA ALA A 22 7.43 -15.47 11.51
C ALA A 22 6.02 -15.34 10.91
N CYS A 23 5.81 -15.74 9.66
CA CYS A 23 4.48 -15.76 9.04
C CYS A 23 3.54 -16.78 9.72
N VAL A 24 2.25 -16.47 9.73
CA VAL A 24 1.19 -17.39 10.18
C VAL A 24 0.15 -17.63 9.06
N PRO A 25 0.02 -18.86 8.53
CA PRO A 25 0.89 -20.02 8.78
C PRO A 25 2.33 -19.80 8.27
N PRO A 26 3.32 -20.53 8.80
CA PRO A 26 4.71 -20.44 8.35
C PRO A 26 4.84 -20.76 6.86
N THR A 27 5.80 -20.12 6.20
CA THR A 27 6.09 -20.29 4.77
C THR A 27 7.59 -20.42 4.52
N THR A 28 7.95 -20.75 3.29
CA THR A 28 9.35 -20.88 2.87
C THR A 28 9.98 -19.54 2.50
N ALA A 29 11.30 -19.42 2.72
CA ALA A 29 12.11 -18.30 2.25
C ALA A 29 11.97 -18.05 0.74
N GLN A 30 11.84 -19.12 -0.05
CA GLN A 30 11.61 -19.05 -1.50
C GLN A 30 10.30 -18.32 -1.82
N THR A 31 9.21 -18.62 -1.10
CA THR A 31 7.93 -17.93 -1.30
C THR A 31 8.07 -16.45 -1.01
N VAL A 32 8.71 -16.08 0.11
CA VAL A 32 8.97 -14.67 0.46
C VAL A 32 9.82 -13.99 -0.63
N GLY A 33 10.90 -14.64 -1.10
CA GLY A 33 11.76 -14.11 -2.15
C GLY A 33 11.04 -13.88 -3.48
N ARG A 34 10.07 -14.74 -3.84
CA ARG A 34 9.21 -14.53 -5.02
C ARG A 34 8.30 -13.31 -4.88
N LEU A 35 7.80 -13.04 -3.67
CA LEU A 35 6.99 -11.85 -3.39
C LEU A 35 7.85 -10.57 -3.44
N GLU A 36 9.09 -10.62 -2.94
CA GLU A 36 10.04 -9.49 -3.00
C GLU A 36 10.47 -9.14 -4.43
N THR A 37 10.60 -10.15 -5.29
CA THR A 37 11.05 -9.97 -6.69
C THR A 37 9.90 -9.73 -7.66
N GLY A 38 8.65 -9.81 -7.21
CA GLY A 38 7.47 -9.60 -8.06
C GLY A 38 7.22 -10.72 -9.07
N THR A 39 7.91 -11.86 -8.97
CA THR A 39 7.66 -13.06 -9.80
C THR A 39 6.39 -13.81 -9.41
N ARG A 40 5.71 -13.33 -8.36
CA ARG A 40 4.36 -13.72 -7.98
C ARG A 40 3.61 -12.47 -7.53
N THR A 41 2.38 -12.29 -8.02
CA THR A 41 1.49 -11.23 -7.55
C THR A 41 1.22 -11.40 -6.05
N VAL A 42 1.51 -10.36 -5.27
CA VAL A 42 1.14 -10.27 -3.86
C VAL A 42 -0.37 -10.04 -3.77
N SER A 43 -1.08 -10.96 -3.12
CA SER A 43 -2.45 -10.71 -2.69
C SER A 43 -2.46 -9.86 -1.42
N VAL A 44 -3.58 -9.18 -1.13
CA VAL A 44 -3.75 -8.41 0.11
C VAL A 44 -3.55 -9.28 1.36
N GLY A 45 -4.04 -10.52 1.34
CA GLY A 45 -3.83 -11.46 2.45
C GLY A 45 -2.35 -11.82 2.66
N TRP A 46 -1.57 -11.93 1.58
CA TRP A 46 -0.12 -12.12 1.69
C TRP A 46 0.60 -10.87 2.20
N LEU A 47 0.18 -9.69 1.75
CA LEU A 47 0.70 -8.41 2.22
C LEU A 47 0.53 -8.28 3.73
N ASN A 48 -0.68 -8.52 4.24
CA ASN A 48 -0.98 -8.43 5.68
C ASN A 48 -0.14 -9.43 6.49
N ARG A 49 -0.04 -10.68 6.02
CA ARG A 49 0.78 -11.70 6.71
C ARG A 49 2.25 -11.31 6.78
N ILE A 50 2.80 -10.72 5.72
CA ILE A 50 4.19 -10.26 5.70
C ILE A 50 4.36 -9.00 6.58
N ALA A 51 3.37 -8.11 6.61
CA ALA A 51 3.37 -6.94 7.49
C ALA A 51 3.41 -7.36 8.96
N ASP A 52 2.57 -8.33 9.35
CA ASP A 52 2.56 -8.92 10.69
C ASP A 52 3.92 -9.56 11.02
N ALA A 53 4.47 -10.35 10.10
CA ALA A 53 5.77 -11.01 10.28
C ALA A 53 6.95 -10.02 10.44
N LEU A 54 6.84 -8.83 9.83
CA LEU A 54 7.83 -7.76 9.91
C LEU A 54 7.55 -6.76 11.06
N GLY A 55 6.37 -6.84 11.69
CA GLY A 55 5.91 -5.90 12.69
C GLY A 55 5.82 -4.47 12.17
N VAL A 56 5.11 -4.29 11.04
CA VAL A 56 4.85 -3.00 10.39
C VAL A 56 3.40 -2.91 9.91
N ALA A 57 2.92 -1.72 9.54
CA ALA A 57 1.61 -1.62 8.91
C ALA A 57 1.68 -2.09 7.45
N SER A 58 0.61 -2.70 6.94
CA SER A 58 0.53 -3.12 5.53
C SER A 58 0.76 -1.96 4.55
N ALA A 59 0.39 -0.74 4.93
CA ALA A 59 0.63 0.47 4.13
C ALA A 59 2.12 0.75 3.91
N ASP A 60 2.98 0.41 4.88
CA ASP A 60 4.43 0.61 4.79
C ASP A 60 5.07 -0.31 3.73
N LEU A 61 4.38 -1.38 3.34
CA LEU A 61 4.85 -2.33 2.33
C LEU A 61 4.44 -1.97 0.89
N VAL A 62 3.63 -0.93 0.71
CA VAL A 62 3.10 -0.53 -0.60
C VAL A 62 3.67 0.83 -0.99
N LYS A 63 4.43 0.86 -2.09
CA LYS A 63 4.79 2.13 -2.73
C LYS A 63 3.57 2.63 -3.51
N LEU A 64 2.91 3.64 -2.97
CA LEU A 64 1.90 4.37 -3.73
C LEU A 64 2.63 5.12 -4.86
N PRO A 65 2.14 5.07 -6.11
CA PRO A 65 2.65 5.96 -7.14
C PRO A 65 2.43 7.40 -6.68
N ASP A 66 3.31 8.29 -7.15
CA ASP A 66 3.15 9.73 -6.93
C ASP A 66 1.74 10.12 -7.39
N ARG A 67 0.88 10.46 -6.42
CA ARG A 67 -0.52 10.72 -6.70
C ARG A 67 -0.60 12.20 -7.06
N ALA A 68 -0.53 12.49 -8.36
CA ALA A 68 -0.69 13.84 -8.87
C ALA A 68 -2.00 14.45 -8.35
N ASP A 69 -1.95 15.68 -7.86
CA ASP A 69 -3.14 16.45 -7.56
C ASP A 69 -3.95 16.59 -8.86
N LEU A 70 -5.07 15.86 -8.94
CA LEU A 70 -5.95 15.91 -10.09
C LEU A 70 -6.81 17.16 -10.00
N PRO A 71 -6.84 18.00 -11.06
CA PRO A 71 -7.70 19.17 -11.08
C PRO A 71 -9.18 18.73 -11.06
N VAL A 72 -10.00 19.43 -10.29
CA VAL A 72 -11.45 19.23 -10.31
C VAL A 72 -12.00 19.77 -11.63
N ALA A 73 -12.64 18.90 -12.42
CA ALA A 73 -13.21 19.29 -13.71
C ALA A 73 -14.52 20.09 -13.57
N ALA A 74 -15.38 19.75 -12.59
CA ALA A 74 -16.64 20.42 -12.32
C ALA A 74 -17.13 20.18 -10.89
N LEU A 75 -17.95 21.10 -10.38
CA LEU A 75 -18.75 20.95 -9.17
C LEU A 75 -20.19 20.62 -9.58
N LEU A 76 -20.79 19.61 -8.97
CA LEU A 76 -22.19 19.24 -9.22
C LEU A 76 -23.06 19.71 -8.05
N ASP A 77 -24.14 20.42 -8.38
CA ASP A 77 -25.20 20.79 -7.44
C ASP A 77 -26.59 20.48 -8.04
N ALA A 78 -27.65 20.84 -7.32
CA ALA A 78 -29.03 20.62 -7.76
C ALA A 78 -29.39 21.32 -9.08
N THR A 79 -28.59 22.29 -9.51
CA THR A 79 -28.80 23.08 -10.74
C THR A 79 -27.95 22.58 -11.91
N GLY A 80 -26.97 21.71 -11.68
CA GLY A 80 -26.17 21.06 -12.72
C GLY A 80 -24.67 21.05 -12.43
N ALA A 81 -23.88 20.80 -13.48
CA ALA A 81 -22.41 20.80 -13.40
C ALA A 81 -21.85 22.18 -13.77
N HIS A 82 -21.04 22.75 -12.88
CA HIS A 82 -20.47 24.09 -13.04
C HIS A 82 -18.95 24.08 -12.86
N ALA A 83 -18.26 24.96 -13.59
CA ALA A 83 -16.82 25.11 -13.48
C ALA A 83 -16.41 25.61 -12.07
N PRO A 84 -15.34 25.08 -11.45
CA PRO A 84 -14.86 25.57 -10.17
C PRO A 84 -14.41 27.03 -10.28
N ARG A 85 -14.84 27.88 -9.34
CA ARG A 85 -14.50 29.33 -9.33
C ARG A 85 -13.03 29.62 -9.03
N ARG A 86 -12.29 28.66 -8.49
CA ARG A 86 -10.83 28.69 -8.27
C ARG A 86 -10.26 27.33 -8.66
N ALA A 87 -8.99 27.30 -9.06
CA ALA A 87 -8.25 26.05 -9.20
C ALA A 87 -8.38 25.26 -7.89
N ALA A 88 -9.20 24.22 -7.93
CA ALA A 88 -9.47 23.35 -6.80
C ALA A 88 -8.84 22.00 -7.13
N GLY A 89 -7.89 21.58 -6.30
CA GLY A 89 -7.43 20.21 -6.29
C GLY A 89 -8.49 19.33 -5.62
N CYS A 90 -8.63 18.09 -6.09
CA CYS A 90 -9.43 17.11 -5.38
C CYS A 90 -8.86 16.90 -3.97
N MET A 91 -9.66 17.16 -2.93
CA MET A 91 -9.20 16.94 -1.55
C MET A 91 -8.97 15.45 -1.30
N ARG A 92 -7.87 15.17 -0.59
CA ARG A 92 -7.50 13.84 -0.10
C ARG A 92 -8.70 13.18 0.61
N ALA A 93 -8.97 11.92 0.30
CA ALA A 93 -9.70 11.06 1.23
C ALA A 93 -8.77 10.73 2.42
N GLY A 94 -8.63 11.68 3.35
CA GLY A 94 -8.17 11.41 4.70
C GLY A 94 -9.35 10.86 5.51
N SER A 95 -9.09 9.88 6.37
CA SER A 95 -10.05 9.12 7.18
C SER A 95 -11.32 9.88 7.54
N VAL A 96 -12.47 9.26 7.20
CA VAL A 96 -13.74 9.55 7.85
C VAL A 96 -13.59 9.16 9.32
N GLU A 97 -13.22 10.11 10.16
CA GLU A 97 -13.37 9.98 11.61
C GLU A 97 -14.88 10.03 11.90
N GLN A 98 -15.48 8.85 12.08
CA GLN A 98 -16.86 8.73 12.53
C GLN A 98 -16.93 9.24 13.98
N ARG A 99 -17.67 10.33 14.20
CA ARG A 99 -18.16 10.72 15.53
C ARG A 99 -19.45 9.99 15.85
#